data_AF-A0AAJ3SHR8-F1
#
_entry.id   AF-A0AAJ3SHR8-F1
#
_cell.length_a   1.000
_cell.length_b   1.000
_cell.length_c   1.000
_cell.angle_alpha   90.00
_cell.angle_beta   90.00
_cell.angle_gamma   90.00
#
_symmetry.space_group_name_H-M   'P 1'
#
loop_
_entity.id
_entity.type
_entity.pdbx_description
1 polymer ?
#
loop_
_entity_poly.entity_id
_entity_poly.type
_entity_poly.pdbx_seq_one_letter_code
_entity_poly.pdbx_strand_id
1 'polypeptide(L)'
;MRLLRASTFAVVIAAASPAAIAQTSGSTATPKLQCAIGYVTGVGGAEQSFREYIATPDRDKYRYLADNPIQCKVSDEGRASGCTGVTNLRNEKVSVYDDIDNETTAVVARVELDHGTYPVIIDVRTKDVRCEE
;
A
#
# COMPACT_ATOMS: atom_id res chain seq x y z
N MET A 1 -70.84 36.77 -13.49
CA MET A 1 -69.83 37.68 -12.92
C MET A 1 -69.44 37.20 -11.52
N ARG A 2 -68.13 37.22 -11.24
CA ARG A 2 -67.45 37.27 -9.92
C ARG A 2 -67.38 35.95 -9.12
N LEU A 3 -66.18 35.34 -9.12
CA LEU A 3 -65.13 35.35 -8.07
C LEU A 3 -65.43 34.27 -7.02
N LEU A 4 -64.59 33.25 -6.83
CA LEU A 4 -63.33 33.37 -6.09
C LEU A 4 -62.35 32.25 -6.48
N ARG A 5 -61.10 32.64 -6.67
CA ARG A 5 -59.92 31.78 -6.82
C ARG A 5 -59.54 31.23 -5.44
N ALA A 6 -59.37 29.91 -5.31
CA ALA A 6 -58.64 29.32 -4.20
C ALA A 6 -57.28 28.84 -4.71
N SER A 7 -56.23 29.55 -4.25
CA SER A 7 -54.83 29.34 -4.59
C SER A 7 -54.31 28.11 -3.84
N THR A 8 -54.02 27.02 -4.55
CA THR A 8 -53.28 25.88 -3.97
C THR A 8 -51.80 26.22 -3.92
N PHE A 9 -51.26 26.29 -2.71
CA PHE A 9 -49.85 26.50 -2.41
C PHE A 9 -48.98 25.39 -3.02
N ALA A 10 -48.00 25.78 -3.85
CA ALA A 10 -46.93 24.90 -4.29
C ALA A 10 -45.91 24.76 -3.15
N VAL A 11 -45.73 23.56 -2.62
CA VAL A 11 -44.65 23.24 -1.67
C VAL A 11 -43.41 22.89 -2.49
N VAL A 12 -42.43 23.78 -2.51
CA VAL A 12 -41.08 23.51 -3.03
C VAL A 12 -40.34 22.74 -1.95
N ILE A 13 -40.15 21.44 -2.13
CA ILE A 13 -39.25 20.66 -1.29
C ILE A 13 -37.84 20.91 -1.81
N ALA A 14 -37.11 21.82 -1.16
CA ALA A 14 -35.67 21.90 -1.33
C ALA A 14 -35.07 20.62 -0.74
N ALA A 15 -34.65 19.69 -1.60
CA ALA A 15 -33.82 18.57 -1.19
C ALA A 15 -32.45 19.12 -0.79
N ALA A 16 -32.27 19.40 0.50
CA ALA A 16 -30.96 19.61 1.08
C ALA A 16 -30.27 18.24 1.12
N SER A 17 -29.47 17.93 0.10
CA SER A 17 -28.50 16.84 0.19
C SER A 17 -27.62 17.13 1.41
N PRO A 18 -27.51 16.25 2.40
CA PRO A 18 -26.40 16.37 3.34
C PRO A 18 -25.13 16.23 2.48
N ALA A 19 -24.33 17.28 2.43
CA ALA A 19 -22.95 17.15 1.98
C ALA A 19 -22.34 16.06 2.86
N ALA A 20 -21.94 14.95 2.25
CA ALA A 20 -21.16 13.94 2.94
C ALA A 20 -19.86 14.62 3.37
N ILE A 21 -19.82 15.09 4.62
CA ILE A 21 -18.58 15.50 5.26
C ILE A 21 -17.84 14.20 5.49
N ALA A 22 -16.91 13.88 4.58
CA ALA A 22 -15.93 12.84 4.81
C ALA A 22 -15.15 13.27 6.05
N GLN A 23 -15.49 12.69 7.19
CA GLN A 23 -14.70 12.79 8.40
C GLN A 23 -13.38 12.07 8.10
N THR A 24 -12.38 12.80 7.63
CA THR A 24 -11.01 12.35 7.77
C THR A 24 -10.77 12.32 9.27
N SER A 25 -10.70 11.11 9.81
CA SER A 25 -10.24 10.85 11.16
C SER A 25 -8.97 11.68 11.35
N GLY A 26 -9.00 12.55 12.36
CA GLY A 26 -7.83 13.29 12.83
C GLY A 26 -6.78 12.28 13.25
N SER A 27 -6.02 11.80 12.28
CA SER A 27 -4.93 10.87 12.50
C SER A 27 -3.82 11.70 13.09
N THR A 28 -3.49 11.40 14.34
CA THR A 28 -2.20 11.75 14.92
C THR A 28 -1.18 11.16 13.96
N ALA A 29 -0.66 11.99 13.05
CA ALA A 29 0.03 11.52 11.87
C ALA A 29 1.26 10.73 12.31
N THR A 30 1.20 9.41 12.14
CA THR A 30 2.35 8.54 11.97
C THR A 30 3.32 9.29 11.04
N PRO A 31 4.61 9.49 11.41
CA PRO A 31 5.55 10.20 10.55
C PRO A 31 5.62 9.49 9.21
N LYS A 32 4.95 10.04 8.18
CA LYS A 32 4.94 9.42 6.86
C LYS A 32 6.29 9.59 6.19
N LEU A 33 6.74 8.56 5.49
CA LEU A 33 7.93 8.69 4.66
C LEU A 33 7.61 9.70 3.53
N GLN A 34 8.35 10.80 3.44
CA GLN A 34 7.98 11.95 2.59
C GLN A 34 8.51 11.87 1.14
N CYS A 35 9.00 10.72 0.69
CA CYS A 35 9.58 10.57 -0.65
C CYS A 35 8.78 9.61 -1.52
N ALA A 36 8.60 9.97 -2.80
CA ALA A 36 7.97 9.09 -3.80
C ALA A 36 8.93 8.02 -4.33
N ILE A 37 10.23 8.27 -4.27
CA ILE A 37 11.28 7.38 -4.72
C ILE A 37 12.30 7.20 -3.61
N GLY A 38 12.71 5.96 -3.39
CA GLY A 38 13.74 5.61 -2.42
C GLY A 38 14.62 4.47 -2.90
N TYR A 39 15.61 4.15 -2.08
CA TYR A 39 16.50 3.00 -2.22
C TYR A 39 16.36 2.13 -0.99
N VAL A 40 16.15 0.83 -1.19
CA VAL A 40 15.99 -0.13 -0.09
C VAL A 40 17.22 -1.01 0.04
N THR A 41 17.76 -1.10 1.25
CA THR A 41 18.81 -2.07 1.62
C THR A 41 18.34 -2.89 2.81
N GLY A 42 17.93 -4.13 2.57
CA GLY A 42 17.34 -4.96 3.62
C GLY A 42 16.56 -6.15 3.06
N VAL A 43 15.56 -6.59 3.80
CA VAL A 43 14.63 -7.63 3.35
C VAL A 43 13.27 -7.01 3.12
N GLY A 44 12.62 -7.39 2.03
CA GLY A 44 11.22 -7.11 1.79
C GLY A 44 10.46 -8.38 1.42
N GLY A 45 9.13 -8.33 1.43
CA GLY A 45 8.34 -9.49 1.04
C GLY A 45 6.87 -9.21 0.90
N ALA A 46 6.12 -10.24 0.52
CA ALA A 46 4.66 -10.18 0.59
C ALA A 46 4.22 -9.99 2.05
N GLU A 47 3.18 -9.19 2.29
CA GLU A 47 2.77 -8.75 3.64
C GLU A 47 2.81 -9.87 4.71
N GLN A 48 2.14 -10.99 4.44
CA GLN A 48 2.09 -12.10 5.40
C GLN A 48 3.47 -12.74 5.63
N SER A 49 4.21 -13.04 4.56
CA SER A 49 5.54 -13.65 4.66
C SER A 49 6.56 -12.70 5.29
N PHE A 50 6.43 -11.40 5.05
CA PHE A 50 7.26 -10.40 5.69
C PHE A 50 6.97 -10.29 7.19
N ARG A 51 5.69 -10.34 7.59
CA ARG A 51 5.27 -10.38 9.00
C ARG A 51 5.83 -11.61 9.73
N GLU A 52 5.84 -12.76 9.09
CA GLU A 52 6.44 -13.98 9.63
C GLU A 52 7.98 -13.86 9.72
N TYR A 53 8.62 -13.27 8.71
CA TYR A 53 10.07 -13.01 8.71
C TYR A 53 10.49 -12.08 9.85
N ILE A 54 9.78 -10.98 10.10
CA ILE A 54 10.12 -10.06 11.20
C ILE A 54 9.92 -10.70 12.58
N ALA A 55 8.94 -11.62 12.70
CA ALA A 55 8.69 -12.39 13.92
C ALA A 55 9.66 -13.57 14.11
N THR A 56 10.40 -13.95 13.07
CA THR A 56 11.39 -15.02 13.12
C THR A 56 12.58 -14.60 14.00
N PRO A 57 13.09 -15.46 14.92
CA PRO A 57 14.29 -15.16 15.68
C PRO A 57 15.49 -14.85 14.80
N ASP A 58 16.36 -13.91 15.19
CA ASP A 58 17.47 -13.45 14.34
C ASP A 58 18.39 -14.58 13.84
N ARG A 59 18.62 -15.60 14.67
CA ARG A 59 19.42 -16.78 14.31
C ARG A 59 18.81 -17.62 13.17
N ASP A 60 17.49 -17.53 12.99
CA ASP A 60 16.71 -18.31 12.04
C ASP A 60 16.33 -17.50 10.78
N LYS A 61 16.50 -16.16 10.80
CA LYS A 61 16.15 -15.27 9.68
C LYS A 61 16.85 -15.62 8.37
N TYR A 62 18.12 -16.00 8.45
CA TYR A 62 18.89 -16.42 7.26
C TYR A 62 18.23 -17.62 6.58
N ARG A 63 17.83 -18.62 7.38
CA ARG A 63 17.15 -19.82 6.88
C ARG A 63 15.76 -19.49 6.35
N TYR A 64 14.98 -18.66 7.05
CA TYR A 64 13.67 -18.24 6.56
C TYR A 64 13.77 -17.59 5.18
N LEU A 65 14.74 -16.69 4.97
CA LEU A 65 14.97 -16.03 3.68
C LEU A 65 15.34 -17.04 2.57
N ALA A 66 16.15 -18.05 2.88
CA ALA A 66 16.56 -19.07 1.92
C ALA A 66 15.40 -20.02 1.56
N ASP A 67 14.58 -20.38 2.54
CA ASP A 67 13.51 -21.38 2.38
C ASP A 67 12.22 -20.77 1.80
N ASN A 68 12.05 -19.45 1.88
CA ASN A 68 10.84 -18.75 1.44
C ASN A 68 11.17 -17.64 0.42
N PRO A 69 11.78 -17.97 -0.73
CA PRO A 69 12.07 -16.96 -1.76
C PRO A 69 10.78 -16.34 -2.28
N ILE A 70 10.85 -15.08 -2.70
CA ILE A 70 9.69 -14.39 -3.25
C ILE A 70 9.22 -15.10 -4.52
N GLN A 71 7.92 -15.35 -4.59
CA GLN A 71 7.24 -15.95 -5.73
C GLN A 71 5.96 -15.17 -5.98
N CYS A 72 5.60 -14.98 -7.25
CA CYS A 72 4.38 -14.31 -7.65
C CYS A 72 3.74 -15.02 -8.84
N LYS A 73 2.42 -14.91 -8.95
CA LYS A 73 1.71 -15.26 -10.17
C LYS A 73 1.90 -14.12 -11.15
N VAL A 74 2.46 -14.42 -12.31
CA VAL A 74 2.59 -13.48 -13.43
C VAL A 74 1.53 -13.83 -14.45
N SER A 75 0.70 -12.87 -14.79
CA SER A 75 -0.31 -12.98 -15.83
C SER A 75 0.27 -12.72 -17.24
N ASP A 76 -0.50 -13.00 -18.28
CA ASP A 76 -0.04 -12.91 -19.68
C ASP A 76 0.37 -11.48 -20.09
N GLU A 77 -0.19 -10.46 -19.45
CA GLU A 77 0.14 -9.04 -19.60
C GLU A 77 1.34 -8.59 -18.76
N GLY A 78 1.96 -9.51 -18.00
CA GLY A 78 3.14 -9.26 -17.19
C GLY A 78 2.85 -8.61 -15.84
N ARG A 79 1.63 -8.75 -15.31
CA ARG A 79 1.29 -8.24 -13.97
C ARG A 79 1.57 -9.31 -12.92
N ALA A 80 2.41 -8.98 -11.95
CA ALA A 80 2.65 -9.82 -10.79
C ALA A 80 1.51 -9.65 -9.76
N SER A 81 1.05 -10.76 -9.21
CA SER A 81 -0.03 -10.81 -8.22
C SER A 81 0.10 -12.03 -7.29
N GLY A 82 -0.63 -12.02 -6.17
CA GLY A 82 -0.68 -13.15 -5.25
C GLY A 82 0.70 -13.60 -4.77
N CYS A 83 1.58 -12.65 -4.47
CA CYS A 83 2.95 -12.93 -4.09
C CYS A 83 3.05 -13.54 -2.70
N THR A 84 4.06 -14.39 -2.50
CA THR A 84 4.43 -15.02 -1.24
C THR A 84 5.95 -14.99 -1.09
N GLY A 85 6.44 -15.16 0.14
CA GLY A 85 7.87 -15.21 0.42
C GLY A 85 8.50 -13.83 0.59
N VAL A 86 9.83 -13.84 0.70
CA VAL A 86 10.68 -12.69 0.99
C VAL A 86 11.85 -12.63 0.02
N THR A 87 12.45 -11.47 -0.11
CA THR A 87 13.62 -11.23 -0.95
C THR A 87 14.58 -10.25 -0.31
N ASN A 88 15.85 -10.34 -0.69
CA ASN A 88 16.90 -9.43 -0.26
C ASN A 88 17.02 -8.29 -1.27
N LEU A 89 16.96 -7.06 -0.79
CA LEU A 89 17.07 -5.84 -1.59
C LEU A 89 18.44 -5.23 -1.33
N ARG A 90 19.26 -5.10 -2.38
CA ARG A 90 20.64 -4.64 -2.29
C ARG A 90 20.77 -3.25 -2.91
N ASN A 91 20.24 -2.25 -2.21
CA ASN A 91 20.15 -0.87 -2.71
C ASN A 91 19.24 -0.76 -3.95
N GLU A 92 18.10 -1.45 -3.91
CA GLU A 92 17.13 -1.46 -5.00
C GLU A 92 16.37 -0.13 -5.05
N LYS A 93 16.25 0.45 -6.24
CA LYS A 93 15.43 1.64 -6.46
C LYS A 93 13.95 1.24 -6.43
N VAL A 94 13.17 1.89 -5.58
CA VAL A 94 11.75 1.60 -5.37
C VAL A 94 10.89 2.85 -5.48
N SER A 95 9.61 2.66 -5.79
CA SER A 95 8.60 3.70 -5.58
C SER A 95 7.91 3.45 -4.25
N VAL A 96 7.91 4.45 -3.36
CA VAL A 96 7.22 4.36 -2.07
C VAL A 96 5.73 4.53 -2.31
N TYR A 97 4.92 3.62 -1.76
CA TYR A 97 3.50 3.56 -2.05
C TYR A 97 2.65 4.05 -0.87
N ASP A 98 2.74 3.38 0.28
CA ASP A 98 2.01 3.76 1.49
C ASP A 98 2.74 3.31 2.75
N ASP A 99 2.56 4.04 3.84
CA ASP A 99 3.05 3.65 5.15
C ASP A 99 2.01 2.75 5.81
N ILE A 100 2.39 1.50 6.07
CA ILE A 100 1.50 0.49 6.66
C ILE A 100 1.39 0.75 8.17
N ASP A 101 2.53 0.97 8.82
CA ASP A 101 2.63 1.38 10.22
C ASP A 101 3.92 2.19 10.47
N ASN A 102 4.31 2.40 11.74
CA ASN A 102 5.52 3.15 12.09
C ASN A 102 6.84 2.44 11.69
N GLU A 103 6.80 1.13 11.49
CA GLU A 103 7.99 0.30 11.29
C GLU A 103 8.08 -0.28 9.88
N THR A 104 6.97 -0.31 9.15
CA THR A 104 6.83 -0.92 7.83
C THR A 104 6.16 0.01 6.82
N THR A 105 6.64 -0.06 5.58
CA THR A 105 6.13 0.72 4.45
C THR A 105 6.04 -0.18 3.22
N ALA A 106 5.01 0.04 2.41
CA ALA A 106 4.80 -0.66 1.15
C ALA A 106 5.56 0.06 0.03
N VAL A 107 6.31 -0.70 -0.75
CA VAL A 107 7.09 -0.18 -1.87
C VAL A 107 6.86 -1.02 -3.12
N VAL A 108 6.95 -0.38 -4.28
CA VAL A 108 7.03 -1.08 -5.57
C VAL A 108 8.49 -1.32 -5.89
N ALA A 109 8.92 -2.59 -5.81
CA ALA A 109 10.26 -3.03 -6.16
C ALA A 109 10.23 -3.89 -7.43
N ARG A 110 11.32 -3.85 -8.20
CA ARG A 110 11.55 -4.79 -9.29
C ARG A 110 12.19 -6.05 -8.73
N VAL A 111 11.49 -7.18 -8.78
CA VAL A 111 11.99 -8.46 -8.26
C VAL A 111 12.20 -9.44 -9.39
N GLU A 112 13.27 -10.21 -9.30
CA GLU A 112 13.56 -11.30 -10.24
C GLU A 112 12.69 -12.51 -9.90
N LEU A 113 11.97 -13.00 -10.90
CA LEU A 113 11.15 -14.22 -10.88
C LEU A 113 11.60 -15.12 -12.04
N ASP A 114 11.10 -16.36 -12.10
CA ASP A 114 11.52 -17.38 -13.07
C ASP A 114 11.55 -16.95 -14.55
N HIS A 115 10.66 -16.03 -14.93
CA HIS A 115 10.48 -15.59 -16.32
C HIS A 115 10.86 -14.14 -16.58
N GLY A 116 11.49 -13.45 -15.62
CA GLY A 116 11.96 -12.08 -15.79
C GLY A 116 11.85 -11.24 -14.52
N THR A 117 11.96 -9.93 -14.70
CA THR A 117 11.91 -8.96 -13.60
C THR A 117 10.58 -8.21 -13.64
N TYR A 118 9.82 -8.26 -12.54
CA TYR A 118 8.47 -7.71 -12.48
C TYR A 118 8.34 -6.66 -11.36
N PRO A 119 7.56 -5.59 -11.57
CA PRO A 119 7.22 -4.68 -10.49
C PRO A 119 6.25 -5.37 -9.53
N VAL A 120 6.59 -5.43 -8.25
CA VAL A 120 5.82 -6.06 -7.19
C VAL A 120 5.69 -5.10 -6.01
N ILE A 121 4.49 -5.03 -5.44
CA ILE A 121 4.27 -4.36 -4.16
C ILE A 121 4.74 -5.31 -3.05
N ILE A 122 5.74 -4.88 -2.31
CA ILE A 122 6.29 -5.61 -1.16
C ILE A 122 6.39 -4.69 0.04
N ASP A 123 6.35 -5.29 1.22
CA ASP A 123 6.55 -4.60 2.47
C ASP A 123 8.03 -4.64 2.82
N VAL A 124 8.53 -3.52 3.33
CA VAL A 124 9.91 -3.38 3.82
C VAL A 124 9.87 -2.65 5.16
N ARG A 125 10.97 -2.69 5.92
CA ARG A 125 11.05 -1.83 7.10
C ARG A 125 11.34 -0.40 6.70
N THR A 126 10.63 0.54 7.32
CA THR A 126 10.78 1.98 7.09
C THR A 126 12.24 2.43 7.28
N LYS A 127 12.95 1.88 8.27
CA LYS A 127 14.37 2.17 8.52
C LYS A 127 15.34 1.66 7.44
N ASP A 128 14.90 0.73 6.60
CA ASP A 128 15.72 0.13 5.53
C ASP A 128 15.54 0.93 4.21
N VAL A 129 14.68 1.96 4.20
CA VAL A 129 14.45 2.87 3.07
C VAL A 129 15.25 4.16 3.23
N ARG A 130 15.98 4.54 2.18
CA ARG A 130 16.63 5.85 2.04
C ARG A 130 15.97 6.62 0.91
N CYS A 131 15.44 7.81 1.21
CA CYS A 131 14.85 8.67 0.18
C CYS A 131 15.91 9.10 -0.86
N GLU A 132 15.49 9.19 -2.12
CA GLU A 132 16.26 9.87 -3.16
C GLU A 132 16.28 11.38 -2.85
N GLU A 133 17.45 12.02 -2.96
CA GLU A 133 17.64 13.47 -2.75
C GLU A 133 17.20 14.29 -3.98
#